data_AF-A0A3S5K321-F1
#
_entry.id   AF-A0A3S5K321-F1
#
_cell.length_a   1.000
_cell.length_b   1.000
_cell.length_c   1.000
_cell.angle_alpha   90.00
_cell.angle_beta   90.00
_cell.angle_gamma   90.00
#
_symmetry.space_group_name_H-M   'P 1'
#
loop_
_entity.id
_entity.type
_entity.pdbx_description
1 polymer ?
#
loop_
_entity_poly.entity_id
_entity_poly.type
_entity_poly.pdbx_seq_one_letter_code
_entity_poly.pdbx_strand_id
1 'polypeptide(L)'
;MSFWSSQTLRSRLPTLIEPFNADQIESASYELCLGEEVYISSLPDTPVKERKKFILSEKETVCIPPGQFAFLITSEIIKVPKNSLAFISIKFKFKSHGLINVSGFHVDPGYDGKLIFAVYNAGSLNFNVARGERIFAIWYADLDQEDENSRNKNGYDSIPTDLMNSPDLVSSLPYLKTRLDDLEKKVEKYSIQQAIFFGIAISVLLVFVKIIVDIFIQPLLNTM
;
A
#
# COMPACT_ATOMS: atom_id res chain seq x y z
N MET A 1 -21.59 11.33 26.85
CA MET A 1 -20.76 10.71 25.80
C MET A 1 -19.34 10.59 26.31
N SER A 2 -18.90 9.37 26.58
CA SER A 2 -17.58 9.09 27.17
C SER A 2 -17.02 7.82 26.56
N PHE A 3 -15.69 7.74 26.48
CA PHE A 3 -15.00 6.49 26.14
C PHE A 3 -15.11 5.47 27.26
N TRP A 4 -15.20 4.20 26.90
CA TRP A 4 -15.23 3.10 27.85
C TRP A 4 -13.85 2.92 28.51
N SER A 5 -13.83 2.87 29.84
CA SER A 5 -12.61 2.56 30.60
C SER A 5 -12.21 1.10 30.43
N SER A 6 -10.97 0.75 30.76
CA SER A 6 -10.52 -0.65 30.77
C SER A 6 -11.41 -1.57 31.62
N GLN A 7 -12.01 -1.08 32.70
CA GLN A 7 -12.95 -1.83 33.53
C GLN A 7 -14.26 -2.10 32.79
N THR A 8 -14.82 -1.08 32.12
CA THR A 8 -16.01 -1.25 31.28
C THR A 8 -15.72 -2.22 30.13
N LEU A 9 -14.57 -2.08 29.45
CA LEU A 9 -14.13 -2.98 28.41
C LEU A 9 -14.06 -4.44 28.91
N ARG A 10 -13.45 -4.70 30.08
CA ARG A 10 -13.37 -6.04 30.68
C ARG A 10 -14.74 -6.67 30.90
N SER A 11 -15.73 -5.87 31.26
CA SER A 11 -17.09 -6.36 31.53
C SER A 11 -17.93 -6.59 30.27
N ARG A 12 -17.78 -5.72 29.25
CA ARG A 12 -18.66 -5.71 28.06
C ARG A 12 -18.09 -6.43 26.85
N LEU A 13 -16.77 -6.34 26.62
CA LEU A 13 -16.16 -6.94 25.43
C LEU A 13 -16.26 -8.47 25.31
N PRO A 14 -16.37 -9.29 26.38
CA PRO A 14 -16.56 -10.73 26.23
C PRO A 14 -17.78 -11.14 25.38
N THR A 15 -18.80 -10.28 25.28
CA THR A 15 -19.98 -10.53 24.43
C THR A 15 -19.93 -9.80 23.08
N LEU A 16 -18.95 -8.91 22.89
CA LEU A 16 -18.83 -8.05 21.73
C LEU A 16 -17.65 -8.39 20.82
N ILE A 17 -16.65 -9.12 21.33
CA ILE A 17 -15.46 -9.50 20.56
C ILE A 17 -15.24 -11.00 20.70
N GLU A 18 -15.05 -11.69 19.57
CA GLU A 18 -14.81 -13.13 19.54
C GLU A 18 -13.63 -13.48 18.62
N PRO A 19 -12.58 -14.16 19.10
CA PRO A 19 -12.33 -14.53 20.50
C PRO A 19 -11.93 -13.31 21.36
N PHE A 20 -12.39 -13.26 22.61
CA PHE A 20 -11.99 -12.25 23.59
C PHE A 20 -10.81 -12.73 24.44
N ASN A 21 -9.83 -11.85 24.66
CA ASN A 21 -8.73 -12.06 25.58
C ASN A 21 -8.54 -10.83 26.50
N ALA A 22 -8.61 -11.04 27.81
CA ALA A 22 -8.48 -9.97 28.80
C ALA A 22 -7.10 -9.28 28.79
N ASP A 23 -6.06 -9.93 28.27
CA ASP A 23 -4.70 -9.40 28.15
C ASP A 23 -4.50 -8.48 26.93
N GLN A 24 -5.52 -8.38 26.07
CA GLN A 24 -5.54 -7.43 24.95
C GLN A 24 -6.13 -6.07 25.35
N ILE A 25 -6.61 -5.91 26.60
CA ILE A 25 -7.08 -4.62 27.10
C ILE A 25 -5.90 -3.79 27.57
N GLU A 26 -5.72 -2.63 26.94
CA GLU A 26 -4.61 -1.71 27.20
C GLU A 26 -5.12 -0.26 27.17
N SER A 27 -4.90 0.49 28.25
CA SER A 27 -5.14 1.95 28.30
C SER A 27 -6.47 2.44 27.67
N ALA A 28 -7.61 1.90 28.16
CA ALA A 28 -8.97 2.19 27.66
C ALA A 28 -9.23 1.79 26.18
N SER A 29 -8.40 0.90 25.63
CA SER A 29 -8.57 0.29 24.32
C SER A 29 -8.52 -1.23 24.40
N TYR A 30 -8.93 -1.89 23.32
CA TYR A 30 -8.67 -3.30 23.08
C TYR A 30 -7.75 -3.44 21.86
N GLU A 31 -6.65 -4.16 22.01
CA GLU A 31 -5.73 -4.45 20.92
C GLU A 31 -6.28 -5.58 20.07
N LEU A 32 -6.38 -5.43 18.75
CA LEU A 32 -6.85 -6.47 17.83
C LEU A 32 -5.68 -7.08 17.06
N CYS A 33 -5.82 -8.37 16.72
CA CYS A 33 -4.79 -9.14 16.05
C CYS A 33 -4.96 -9.13 14.53
N LEU A 34 -3.85 -9.27 13.81
CA LEU A 34 -3.86 -9.57 12.38
C LEU A 34 -4.44 -10.96 12.14
N GLY A 35 -5.48 -11.01 11.31
CA GLY A 35 -6.15 -12.22 10.86
C GLY A 35 -5.37 -12.98 9.79
N GLU A 36 -6.06 -13.95 9.20
CA GLU A 36 -5.45 -14.87 8.25
C GLU A 36 -5.41 -14.35 6.81
N GLU A 37 -6.25 -13.39 6.45
CA GLU A 37 -6.25 -12.85 5.10
C GLU A 37 -5.53 -11.50 5.02
N VAL A 38 -4.60 -11.42 4.07
CA VAL A 38 -3.94 -10.18 3.69
C VAL A 38 -4.00 -10.03 2.18
N TYR A 39 -4.33 -8.84 1.71
CA TYR A 39 -4.16 -8.48 0.31
C TYR A 39 -3.13 -7.36 0.21
N ILE A 40 -2.21 -7.47 -0.75
CA ILE A 40 -1.21 -6.45 -1.05
C ILE A 40 -1.39 -6.05 -2.50
N SER A 41 -1.45 -4.74 -2.75
CA SER A 41 -1.52 -4.21 -4.11
C SER A 41 -0.33 -4.71 -4.91
N SER A 42 -0.58 -5.01 -6.18
CA SER A 42 0.47 -5.38 -7.11
C SER A 42 0.94 -4.17 -7.89
N LEU A 43 2.11 -4.27 -8.53
CA LEU A 43 2.53 -3.22 -9.45
C LEU A 43 1.61 -3.23 -10.70
N PRO A 44 1.48 -2.10 -11.41
CA PRO A 44 0.62 -2.02 -12.59
C PRO A 44 0.91 -3.09 -13.64
N ASP A 45 2.19 -3.45 -13.81
CA ASP A 45 2.65 -4.44 -14.79
C ASP A 45 2.54 -5.90 -14.31
N THR A 46 2.09 -6.14 -13.06
CA THR A 46 1.93 -7.49 -12.52
C THR A 46 0.73 -8.20 -13.17
N PRO A 47 0.92 -9.42 -13.71
CA PRO A 47 -0.17 -10.20 -14.30
C PRO A 47 -1.34 -10.36 -13.33
N VAL A 48 -2.58 -10.23 -13.83
CA VAL A 48 -3.80 -10.36 -13.00
C VAL A 48 -3.84 -11.70 -12.24
N LYS A 49 -3.27 -12.77 -12.81
CA LYS A 49 -3.17 -14.09 -12.19
C LYS A 49 -2.32 -14.12 -10.91
N GLU A 50 -1.44 -13.13 -10.71
CA GLU A 50 -0.56 -13.01 -9.55
C GLU A 50 -1.16 -12.09 -8.46
N ARG A 51 -2.23 -11.35 -8.79
CA ARG A 51 -2.99 -10.51 -7.84
C ARG A 51 -3.86 -11.39 -6.95
N LYS A 52 -3.27 -11.98 -5.90
CA LYS A 52 -3.96 -12.91 -4.98
C LYS A 52 -3.97 -12.40 -3.55
N LYS A 53 -4.94 -12.90 -2.79
CA LYS A 53 -4.93 -12.81 -1.32
C LYS A 53 -3.90 -13.80 -0.77
N PHE A 54 -3.17 -13.38 0.24
CA PHE A 54 -2.35 -14.25 1.08
C PHE A 54 -3.24 -14.82 2.19
N ILE A 55 -3.20 -16.14 2.37
CA ILE A 55 -3.82 -16.83 3.50
C ILE A 55 -2.67 -17.29 4.39
N LEU A 56 -2.59 -16.69 5.58
CA LEU A 56 -1.50 -16.88 6.52
C LEU A 56 -1.84 -18.00 7.51
N SER A 57 -0.90 -18.92 7.68
CA SER A 57 -0.85 -19.88 8.77
C SER A 57 -0.53 -19.18 10.09
N GLU A 58 -0.79 -19.82 11.22
CA GLU A 58 -0.46 -19.25 12.54
C GLU A 58 1.02 -18.83 12.63
N LYS A 59 1.26 -17.59 13.07
CA LYS A 59 2.58 -16.94 13.14
C LYS A 59 3.32 -16.78 11.80
N GLU A 60 2.68 -17.09 10.67
CA GLU A 60 3.24 -16.82 9.36
C GLU A 60 3.35 -15.31 9.12
N THR A 61 4.47 -14.90 8.54
CA THR A 61 4.78 -13.50 8.28
C THR A 61 4.53 -13.14 6.83
N VAL A 62 3.96 -11.96 6.60
CA VAL A 62 3.87 -11.32 5.29
C VAL A 62 4.57 -9.98 5.31
N CYS A 63 5.14 -9.61 4.16
CA CYS A 63 5.86 -8.37 3.96
C CYS A 63 5.02 -7.42 3.09
N ILE A 64 4.79 -6.20 3.57
CA ILE A 64 4.20 -5.09 2.81
C ILE A 64 5.35 -4.22 2.29
N PRO A 65 5.65 -4.22 0.98
CA PRO A 65 6.76 -3.44 0.44
C PRO A 65 6.51 -1.92 0.52
N PRO A 66 7.57 -1.10 0.53
CA PRO A 66 7.46 0.35 0.38
C PRO A 66 6.60 0.76 -0.80
N GLY A 67 5.73 1.75 -0.58
CA GLY A 67 4.84 2.31 -1.60
C GLY A 67 3.68 1.40 -2.01
N GLN A 68 3.48 0.26 -1.35
CA GLN A 68 2.33 -0.62 -1.58
C GLN A 68 1.20 -0.33 -0.59
N PHE A 69 0.00 -0.54 -1.10
CA PHE A 69 -1.22 -0.54 -0.32
C PHE A 69 -1.54 -1.99 0.09
N ALA A 70 -2.18 -2.17 1.25
CA ALA A 70 -2.62 -3.48 1.68
C ALA A 70 -3.98 -3.41 2.40
N PHE A 71 -4.76 -4.48 2.28
CA PHE A 71 -5.90 -4.74 3.16
C PHE A 71 -5.52 -5.82 4.14
N LEU A 72 -5.67 -5.52 5.43
CA LEU A 72 -5.40 -6.42 6.55
C LEU A 72 -6.73 -6.70 7.27
N ILE A 73 -7.12 -7.96 7.41
CA ILE A 73 -8.32 -8.32 8.18
C ILE A 73 -7.96 -8.60 9.64
N THR A 74 -8.85 -8.33 10.59
CA THR A 74 -8.68 -8.74 11.99
C THR A 74 -8.90 -10.24 12.17
N SER A 75 -8.28 -10.82 13.21
CA SER A 75 -8.62 -12.19 13.65
C SER A 75 -10.00 -12.23 14.30
N GLU A 76 -10.28 -11.21 15.11
CA GLU A 76 -11.50 -11.12 15.91
C GLU A 76 -12.70 -10.70 15.06
N ILE A 77 -13.87 -11.23 15.41
CA ILE A 77 -15.18 -10.72 15.03
C ILE A 77 -15.56 -9.66 16.06
N ILE A 78 -15.94 -8.48 15.59
CA ILE A 78 -16.22 -7.30 16.40
C ILE A 78 -17.69 -6.92 16.24
N LYS A 79 -18.34 -6.69 17.38
CA LYS A 79 -19.70 -6.18 17.47
C LYS A 79 -19.70 -4.80 18.10
N VAL A 80 -20.43 -3.88 17.49
CA VAL A 80 -20.64 -2.53 18.02
C VAL A 80 -22.11 -2.38 18.37
N PRO A 81 -22.47 -2.22 19.65
CA PRO A 81 -23.85 -2.01 20.05
C PRO A 81 -24.46 -0.78 19.38
N LYS A 82 -25.78 -0.76 19.20
CA LYS A 82 -26.52 0.35 18.55
C LYS A 82 -26.46 1.67 19.32
N ASN A 83 -26.16 1.61 20.61
CA ASN A 83 -25.98 2.77 21.49
C ASN A 83 -24.50 3.15 21.66
N SER A 84 -23.61 2.64 20.80
CA SER A 84 -22.17 2.87 20.89
C SER A 84 -21.57 3.12 19.51
N LEU A 85 -20.52 3.91 19.48
CA LEU A 85 -19.62 4.06 18.34
C LEU A 85 -18.27 3.50 18.73
N ALA A 86 -17.56 2.84 17.82
CA ALA A 86 -16.18 2.43 18.07
C ALA A 86 -15.20 3.18 17.18
N PHE A 87 -14.03 3.51 17.70
CA PHE A 87 -12.93 4.15 16.99
C PHE A 87 -11.82 3.15 16.76
N ILE A 88 -11.18 3.20 15.60
CA ILE A 88 -10.13 2.26 15.23
C ILE A 88 -8.85 2.96 14.82
N SER A 89 -7.73 2.33 15.12
CA SER A 89 -6.42 2.84 14.72
C SER A 89 -5.41 1.69 14.65
N ILE A 90 -4.39 1.88 13.84
CA ILE A 90 -3.14 1.11 13.95
C ILE A 90 -2.37 1.60 15.19
N LYS A 91 -1.69 0.71 15.92
CA LYS A 91 -0.87 1.10 17.07
C LYS A 91 0.31 1.97 16.65
N PHE A 92 0.69 2.90 17.52
CA PHE A 92 1.75 3.89 17.23
C PHE A 92 3.07 3.24 16.80
N LYS A 93 3.46 2.12 17.44
CA LYS A 93 4.66 1.33 17.07
C LYS A 93 4.73 1.05 15.58
N PHE A 94 3.62 0.75 14.92
CA PHE A 94 3.62 0.44 13.48
C PHE A 94 3.54 1.71 12.64
N LYS A 95 2.76 2.70 13.09
CA LYS A 95 2.69 4.03 12.44
C LYS A 95 4.05 4.72 12.36
N SER A 96 4.87 4.62 13.41
CA SER A 96 6.20 5.23 13.45
C SER A 96 7.18 4.64 12.42
N HIS A 97 6.89 3.45 11.87
CA HIS A 97 7.67 2.84 10.79
C HIS A 97 7.15 3.20 9.39
N GLY A 98 6.17 4.12 9.30
CA GLY A 98 5.61 4.59 8.02
C GLY A 98 4.36 3.83 7.56
N LEU A 99 3.78 2.95 8.40
CA LEU A 99 2.50 2.33 8.06
C LEU A 99 1.34 3.29 8.34
N ILE A 100 0.72 3.80 7.28
CA ILE A 100 -0.37 4.76 7.33
C ILE A 100 -1.71 4.03 7.31
N ASN A 101 -2.62 4.37 8.22
CA ASN A 101 -4.00 3.92 8.16
C ASN A 101 -4.78 4.77 7.15
N VAL A 102 -5.31 4.14 6.11
CA VAL A 102 -6.12 4.76 5.05
C VAL A 102 -7.61 4.45 5.23
N SER A 103 -7.96 3.47 6.06
CA SER A 103 -9.35 3.16 6.38
C SER A 103 -10.04 4.29 7.15
N GLY A 104 -11.37 4.19 7.27
CA GLY A 104 -12.15 5.02 8.18
C GLY A 104 -11.64 4.95 9.62
N PHE A 105 -11.94 5.99 10.41
CA PHE A 105 -11.47 6.12 11.79
C PHE A 105 -12.43 5.53 12.82
N HIS A 106 -13.62 5.10 12.40
CA HIS A 106 -14.66 4.56 13.27
C HIS A 106 -15.37 3.34 12.66
N VAL A 107 -16.15 2.67 13.50
CA VAL A 107 -17.01 1.54 13.18
C VAL A 107 -18.41 1.90 13.66
N ASP A 108 -19.37 1.76 12.74
CA ASP A 108 -20.75 2.21 12.92
C ASP A 108 -21.48 1.43 14.03
N PRO A 109 -22.47 2.06 14.70
CA PRO A 109 -23.38 1.35 15.58
C PRO A 109 -24.12 0.23 14.84
N GLY A 110 -24.24 -0.94 15.46
CA GLY A 110 -24.86 -2.13 14.85
C GLY A 110 -23.92 -2.98 13.98
N TYR A 111 -22.64 -2.64 13.87
CA TYR A 111 -21.67 -3.47 13.14
C TYR A 111 -21.49 -4.84 13.79
N ASP A 112 -21.40 -5.91 12.99
CA ASP A 112 -21.07 -7.28 13.41
C ASP A 112 -20.23 -7.97 12.33
N GLY A 113 -18.94 -8.18 12.58
CA GLY A 113 -18.01 -8.87 11.66
C GLY A 113 -16.55 -8.58 11.94
N LYS A 114 -15.63 -9.11 11.13
CA LYS A 114 -14.21 -8.74 11.17
C LYS A 114 -14.00 -7.36 10.56
N LEU A 115 -12.98 -6.64 11.01
CA LEU A 115 -12.62 -5.33 10.46
C LEU A 115 -11.54 -5.47 9.39
N ILE A 116 -11.66 -4.66 8.33
CA ILE A 116 -10.64 -4.56 7.28
C ILE A 116 -9.93 -3.21 7.43
N PHE A 117 -8.62 -3.26 7.66
CA PHE A 117 -7.74 -2.11 7.69
C PHE A 117 -7.09 -1.93 6.32
N ALA A 118 -7.42 -0.82 5.66
CA ALA A 118 -6.72 -0.29 4.51
C ALA A 118 -5.45 0.42 4.99
N VAL A 119 -4.27 -0.03 4.56
CA VAL A 119 -2.99 0.51 4.99
C VAL A 119 -2.10 0.84 3.81
N TYR A 120 -1.22 1.83 3.98
CA TYR A 120 -0.21 2.21 3.00
C TYR A 120 1.17 2.24 3.65
N ASN A 121 2.14 1.54 3.08
CA ASN A 121 3.52 1.61 3.56
C ASN A 121 4.22 2.83 2.93
N ALA A 122 4.23 3.96 3.64
CA ALA A 122 4.98 5.15 3.28
C ALA A 122 6.45 5.10 3.75
N GLY A 123 6.83 4.06 4.49
CA GLY A 123 8.20 3.84 4.93
C GLY A 123 9.12 3.47 3.78
N SER A 124 10.43 3.57 4.00
CA SER A 124 11.47 3.15 3.05
C SER A 124 11.83 1.66 3.17
N LEU A 125 11.31 0.97 4.18
CA LEU A 125 11.61 -0.42 4.48
C LEU A 125 10.39 -1.32 4.30
N ASN A 126 10.68 -2.59 4.00
CA ASN A 126 9.71 -3.68 4.05
C ASN A 126 9.08 -3.76 5.44
N PHE A 127 7.75 -3.74 5.49
CA PHE A 127 7.01 -3.81 6.73
C PHE A 127 6.50 -5.24 6.93
N ASN A 128 7.13 -5.97 7.85
CA ASN A 128 6.80 -7.36 8.14
C ASN A 128 5.77 -7.44 9.27
N VAL A 129 4.74 -8.26 9.07
CA VAL A 129 3.70 -8.53 10.07
C VAL A 129 3.38 -10.01 10.13
N ALA A 130 3.10 -10.52 11.31
CA ALA A 130 2.70 -11.91 11.51
C ALA A 130 1.21 -12.06 11.81
N ARG A 131 0.58 -13.13 11.34
CA ARG A 131 -0.76 -13.52 11.83
C ARG A 131 -0.72 -13.66 13.35
N GLY A 132 -1.74 -13.12 14.02
CA GLY A 132 -1.84 -13.06 15.48
C GLY A 132 -1.07 -11.91 16.13
N GLU A 133 -0.32 -11.10 15.37
CA GLU A 133 0.33 -9.92 15.91
C GLU A 133 -0.71 -8.84 16.25
N ARG A 134 -0.57 -8.21 17.42
CA ARG A 134 -1.47 -7.15 17.89
C ARG A 134 -1.14 -5.84 17.18
N ILE A 135 -1.78 -5.58 16.05
CA ILE A 135 -1.48 -4.43 15.17
C ILE A 135 -2.44 -3.27 15.38
N PHE A 136 -3.70 -3.58 15.67
CA PHE A 136 -4.76 -2.59 15.71
C PHE A 136 -5.21 -2.32 17.13
N ALA A 137 -5.90 -1.22 17.33
CA ALA A 137 -6.54 -0.84 18.57
C ALA A 137 -7.96 -0.34 18.27
N ILE A 138 -8.90 -0.70 19.15
CA ILE A 138 -10.28 -0.25 19.11
C ILE A 138 -10.66 0.38 20.45
N TRP A 139 -11.36 1.52 20.40
CA TRP A 139 -11.97 2.19 21.54
C TRP A 139 -13.48 2.23 21.35
N TYR A 140 -14.25 2.13 22.43
CA TYR A 140 -15.70 2.27 22.38
C TYR A 140 -16.13 3.55 23.08
N ALA A 141 -17.15 4.21 22.57
CA ALA A 141 -17.76 5.40 23.14
C ALA A 141 -19.28 5.27 23.14
N ASP A 142 -19.92 5.68 24.23
CA ASP A 142 -21.38 5.71 24.31
C ASP A 142 -21.94 6.86 23.46
N LEU A 143 -23.00 6.56 22.72
CA LEU A 143 -23.88 7.56 22.12
C LEU A 143 -24.82 8.14 23.18
N ASP A 144 -25.38 9.32 22.91
CA ASP A 144 -26.38 9.93 23.79
C ASP A 144 -27.71 9.14 23.78
N GLN A 145 -28.04 8.51 22.64
CA GLN A 145 -29.21 7.64 22.46
C GLN A 145 -28.87 6.46 21.55
N GLU A 146 -29.75 5.45 21.50
CA GLU A 146 -29.63 4.36 20.53
C GLU A 146 -29.88 4.88 19.11
N ASP A 147 -29.03 4.50 18.16
CA ASP A 147 -29.19 4.93 16.78
C ASP A 147 -30.29 4.12 16.08
N GLU A 148 -31.44 4.77 15.85
CA GLU A 148 -32.57 4.20 15.11
C GLU A 148 -32.17 3.79 13.68
N ASN A 149 -31.15 4.43 13.11
CA ASN A 149 -30.60 4.14 11.78
C ASN A 149 -29.29 3.35 11.83
N SER A 150 -29.07 2.61 12.93
CA SER A 150 -27.93 1.69 13.07
C SER A 150 -27.76 0.77 11.85
N ARG A 151 -26.51 0.36 11.63
CA ARG A 151 -26.14 -0.49 10.51
C ARG A 151 -26.90 -1.83 10.59
N ASN A 152 -27.63 -2.14 9.52
CA ASN A 152 -28.37 -3.40 9.36
C ASN A 152 -27.66 -4.41 8.44
N LYS A 153 -26.44 -4.08 8.00
CA LYS A 153 -25.62 -4.94 7.13
C LYS A 153 -24.55 -5.62 7.95
N ASN A 154 -24.39 -6.92 7.74
CA ASN A 154 -23.26 -7.66 8.30
C ASN A 154 -21.93 -7.01 7.88
N GLY A 155 -20.94 -7.13 8.77
CA GLY A 155 -19.56 -6.79 8.52
C GLY A 155 -18.90 -7.79 7.58
N TYR A 156 -17.57 -7.79 7.60
CA TYR A 156 -16.78 -8.65 6.71
C TYR A 156 -16.43 -9.98 7.39
N ASP A 157 -16.47 -11.08 6.64
CA ASP A 157 -15.89 -12.37 7.08
C ASP A 157 -14.51 -12.63 6.45
N SER A 158 -14.30 -12.05 5.27
CA SER A 158 -13.10 -12.15 4.45
C SER A 158 -12.91 -10.86 3.65
N ILE A 159 -11.73 -10.66 3.07
CA ILE A 159 -11.47 -9.53 2.18
C ILE A 159 -12.25 -9.78 0.87
N PRO A 160 -13.27 -8.96 0.54
CA PRO A 160 -14.06 -9.13 -0.68
C PRO A 160 -13.23 -8.78 -1.92
N THR A 161 -13.50 -9.49 -3.02
CA THR A 161 -12.80 -9.28 -4.30
C THR A 161 -13.01 -7.87 -4.87
N ASP A 162 -14.12 -7.22 -4.57
CA ASP A 162 -14.41 -5.86 -5.05
C ASP A 162 -13.42 -4.82 -4.49
N LEU A 163 -12.98 -4.98 -3.24
CA LEU A 163 -11.93 -4.13 -2.67
C LEU A 163 -10.60 -4.31 -3.40
N MET A 164 -10.31 -5.52 -3.90
CA MET A 164 -9.11 -5.83 -4.69
C MET A 164 -9.14 -5.23 -6.09
N ASN A 165 -10.32 -4.83 -6.59
CA ASN A 165 -10.49 -4.19 -7.89
C ASN A 165 -10.37 -2.66 -7.82
N SER A 166 -10.08 -2.09 -6.64
CA SER A 166 -9.83 -0.66 -6.51
C SER A 166 -8.69 -0.27 -7.46
N PRO A 167 -8.91 0.71 -8.36
CA PRO A 167 -7.93 1.07 -9.39
C PRO A 167 -6.61 1.37 -8.69
N ASP A 168 -5.54 0.68 -9.13
CA ASP A 168 -4.18 0.74 -8.60
C ASP A 168 -3.81 2.20 -8.23
N LEU A 169 -4.11 2.59 -6.99
CA LEU A 169 -4.04 3.97 -6.49
C LEU A 169 -2.59 4.47 -6.34
N VAL A 170 -1.64 3.64 -6.75
CA VAL A 170 -0.23 3.92 -6.65
C VAL A 170 0.44 3.42 -7.92
N SER A 171 0.62 4.34 -8.86
CA SER A 171 1.97 4.48 -9.44
C SER A 171 2.88 4.79 -8.25
N SER A 172 3.30 3.75 -7.54
CA SER A 172 4.07 3.90 -6.30
C SER A 172 5.28 4.79 -6.57
N LEU A 173 5.64 5.66 -5.64
CA LEU A 173 6.85 6.48 -5.74
C LEU A 173 8.08 5.64 -6.18
N PRO A 174 8.27 4.41 -5.67
CA PRO A 174 9.26 3.48 -6.21
C PRO A 174 9.08 3.15 -7.70
N TYR A 175 7.87 2.85 -8.16
CA TYR A 175 7.59 2.59 -9.57
C TYR A 175 7.90 3.81 -10.46
N LEU A 176 7.50 5.01 -10.02
CA LEU A 176 7.83 6.25 -10.72
C LEU A 176 9.34 6.46 -10.80
N LYS A 177 10.08 6.21 -9.72
CA LYS A 177 11.55 6.25 -9.72
C LYS A 177 12.13 5.25 -10.72
N THR A 178 11.70 4.00 -10.72
CA THR A 178 12.17 3.00 -11.70
C THR A 178 11.90 3.44 -13.14
N ARG A 179 10.73 4.03 -13.41
CA ARG A 179 10.40 4.57 -14.73
C ARG A 179 11.26 5.78 -15.10
N LEU A 180 11.65 6.62 -14.13
CA LEU A 180 12.62 7.71 -14.33
C LEU A 180 14.01 7.16 -14.64
N ASP A 181 14.51 6.20 -13.86
CA ASP A 181 15.82 5.57 -14.08
C ASP A 181 15.88 4.89 -15.48
N ASP A 182 14.78 4.24 -15.90
CA ASP A 182 14.67 3.64 -17.24
C ASP A 182 14.61 4.69 -18.35
N LEU A 183 13.99 5.86 -18.09
CA LEU A 183 13.99 6.98 -19.01
C LEU A 183 15.40 7.57 -19.14
N GLU A 184 16.12 7.78 -18.05
CA GLU A 184 17.51 8.26 -18.05
C GLU A 184 18.41 7.34 -18.89
N LYS A 185 18.33 6.02 -18.66
CA LYS A 185 19.08 5.03 -19.46
C LYS A 185 18.72 5.06 -20.95
N LYS A 186 17.45 5.22 -21.29
CA LYS A 186 17.02 5.34 -22.69
C LYS A 186 17.57 6.62 -23.32
N VAL A 187 17.53 7.74 -22.60
CA VAL A 187 18.09 9.02 -23.05
C VAL A 187 19.60 8.91 -23.27
N GLU A 188 20.35 8.31 -22.33
CA GLU A 188 21.80 8.06 -22.51
C GLU A 188 22.07 7.19 -23.73
N LYS A 189 21.32 6.10 -23.90
CA LYS A 189 21.47 5.23 -25.07
C LYS A 189 21.20 5.95 -26.38
N TYR A 190 20.13 6.76 -26.45
CA TYR A 190 19.83 7.58 -27.63
C TYR A 190 20.92 8.63 -27.89
N SER A 191 21.44 9.26 -26.83
CA SER A 191 22.55 10.22 -26.92
C SER A 191 23.81 9.57 -27.52
N ILE A 192 24.20 8.39 -27.05
CA ILE A 192 25.34 7.64 -27.59
C ILE A 192 25.09 7.25 -29.06
N GLN A 193 23.89 6.77 -29.38
CA GLN A 193 23.52 6.42 -30.76
C GLN A 193 23.59 7.64 -31.70
N GLN A 194 23.09 8.80 -31.26
CA GLN A 194 23.19 10.04 -32.02
C GLN A 194 24.66 10.46 -32.18
N ALA A 195 25.48 10.39 -31.13
CA ALA A 195 26.90 10.72 -31.21
C ALA A 195 27.65 9.84 -32.22
N ILE A 196 27.37 8.53 -32.23
CA ILE A 196 27.94 7.59 -33.23
C ILE A 196 27.46 7.95 -34.64
N PHE A 197 26.16 8.19 -34.82
CA PHE A 197 25.59 8.57 -36.12
C PHE A 197 26.20 9.87 -36.66
N PHE A 198 26.27 10.91 -35.83
CA PHE A 198 26.91 12.18 -36.19
C PHE A 198 28.40 12.01 -36.49
N GLY A 199 29.12 11.19 -35.71
CA GLY A 199 30.54 10.89 -35.96
C GLY A 199 30.76 10.21 -37.32
N ILE A 200 29.91 9.24 -37.67
CA ILE A 200 29.95 8.57 -38.98
C ILE A 200 29.59 9.57 -40.09
N ALA A 201 28.53 10.36 -39.93
CA ALA A 201 28.10 11.35 -40.91
C ALA A 201 29.19 12.40 -41.18
N ILE A 202 29.84 12.91 -40.14
CA ILE A 202 30.97 13.85 -40.25
C ILE A 202 32.15 13.18 -40.97
N SER A 203 32.48 11.92 -40.63
CA SER A 203 33.59 11.20 -41.26
C SER A 203 33.35 10.98 -42.77
N VAL A 204 32.13 10.60 -43.16
CA VAL A 204 31.75 10.46 -44.58
C VAL A 204 31.79 11.80 -45.30
N LEU A 205 31.30 12.87 -44.67
CA LEU A 205 31.33 14.22 -45.22
C LEU A 205 32.78 14.68 -45.49
N LEU A 206 33.70 14.43 -44.55
CA LEU A 206 35.12 14.77 -44.72
C LEU A 206 35.76 14.03 -45.90
N VAL A 207 35.44 12.75 -46.09
CA VAL A 207 35.93 11.98 -47.25
C VAL A 207 35.38 12.57 -48.56
N PHE A 208 34.09 12.91 -48.61
CA PHE A 208 33.48 13.54 -49.78
C PHE A 208 34.11 14.89 -50.10
N VAL A 209 34.30 15.75 -49.10
CA VAL A 209 34.97 17.04 -49.26
C VAL A 209 36.38 16.86 -49.80
N LYS A 210 37.15 15.90 -49.25
CA LYS A 210 38.50 15.59 -49.73
C LYS A 210 38.49 15.18 -51.21
N ILE A 211 37.57 14.30 -51.62
CA ILE A 211 37.42 13.90 -53.02
C ILE A 211 37.14 15.10 -53.93
N ILE A 212 36.26 16.02 -53.52
CA ILE A 212 35.96 17.23 -54.29
C ILE A 212 37.20 18.13 -54.41
N VAL A 213 37.94 18.33 -53.33
CA VAL A 213 39.17 19.14 -53.32
C VAL A 213 40.22 18.54 -54.28
N ASP A 214 40.47 17.24 -54.18
CA ASP A 214 41.47 16.53 -54.98
C ASP A 214 41.12 16.56 -56.48
N ILE A 215 39.82 16.43 -56.84
CA ILE A 215 39.37 16.41 -58.24
C ILE A 215 39.27 17.80 -58.86
N PHE A 216 38.74 18.79 -58.13
CA PHE A 216 38.37 20.08 -58.73
C PHE A 216 39.31 21.22 -58.34
N ILE A 217 39.76 21.28 -57.09
CA ILE A 217 40.48 22.45 -56.56
C ILE A 217 41.99 22.30 -56.75
N GLN A 218 42.54 21.12 -56.46
CA GLN A 218 43.97 20.86 -56.53
C GLN A 218 44.56 20.99 -57.95
N PRO A 219 43.87 20.58 -59.03
CA PRO A 219 44.34 20.82 -60.40
C PRO A 219 44.32 22.30 -60.80
N LEU A 220 43.34 23.07 -60.32
CA LEU A 220 43.24 24.53 -60.55
C LEU A 220 44.36 25.31 -59.84
N LEU A 221 44.76 24.88 -58.64
CA LEU A 221 45.87 25.47 -57.90
C LEU A 221 47.24 25.16 -58.52
N ASN A 222 47.42 23.97 -59.09
CA ASN A 222 48.68 23.58 -59.74
C ASN A 222 48.87 24.18 -61.14
N THR A 223 47.87 24.86 -61.68
CA THR A 223 47.92 25.54 -62.99
C THR A 223 48.06 27.06 -62.89
N MET A 224 48.04 27.63 -61.67
CA MET A 224 48.48 29.00 -61.38
C MET A 224 49.95 29.03 -60.96
#